data_AF-A0A847MHW0-F1
#
_entry.id   AF-A0A847MHW0-F1
#
_cell.length_a   1.000
_cell.length_b   1.000
_cell.length_c   1.000
_cell.angle_alpha   90.00
_cell.angle_beta   90.00
_cell.angle_gamma   90.00
#
_symmetry.space_group_name_H-M   'P 1'
#
loop_
_entity.id
_entity.type
_entity.pdbx_description
1 polymer ?
#
loop_
_entity_poly.entity_id
_entity_poly.type
_entity_poly.pdbx_seq_one_letter_code
_entity_poly.pdbx_strand_id
1 'polypeptide(L)'
;MIYIINDSHDPYFNLASEEYIMNSFQDDEKYLMLWQNQPSIIIGKHQNTIEEINSEFVQANNIAVVRRLSGGGAVYHDLGNLNF
;
A
#
# COMPACT_ATOMS: atom_id res chain seq x y z
N MET A 1 -10.26 5.94 -20.00
CA MET A 1 -9.68 5.02 -18.98
C MET A 1 -8.23 4.78 -19.31
N ILE A 2 -7.34 5.31 -18.48
CA ILE A 2 -5.89 5.30 -18.62
C ILE A 2 -5.31 4.24 -17.69
N TYR A 3 -4.39 3.42 -18.21
CA TYR A 3 -3.64 2.45 -17.41
C TYR A 3 -2.30 3.04 -17.02
N ILE A 4 -1.96 2.97 -15.73
CA ILE A 4 -0.70 3.44 -15.17
C ILE A 4 0.17 2.22 -14.88
N ILE A 5 1.33 2.15 -15.53
CA ILE A 5 2.32 1.10 -15.30
C ILE A 5 3.16 1.50 -14.08
N ASN A 6 3.12 0.66 -13.04
CA ASN A 6 3.96 0.81 -11.85
C ASN A 6 4.69 -0.51 -11.55
N ASP A 7 5.98 -0.55 -11.88
CA ASP A 7 6.84 -1.71 -11.68
C ASP A 7 7.59 -1.68 -10.32
N SER A 8 7.29 -0.71 -9.46
CA SER A 8 7.90 -0.62 -8.14
C SER A 8 7.28 -1.65 -7.18
N HIS A 9 8.14 -2.23 -6.34
CA HIS A 9 7.73 -3.09 -5.23
C HIS A 9 7.86 -2.42 -3.86
N ASP A 10 8.24 -1.15 -3.83
CA ASP A 10 8.36 -0.38 -2.60
C ASP A 10 6.98 0.10 -2.13
N PRO A 11 6.46 -0.37 -0.98
CA PRO A 11 5.16 0.03 -0.46
C PRO A 11 5.09 1.53 -0.17
N TYR A 12 6.19 2.17 0.22
CA TYR A 12 6.19 3.62 0.49
C TYR A 12 5.93 4.40 -0.79
N PHE A 13 6.61 4.03 -1.89
CA PHE A 13 6.39 4.64 -3.20
C PHE A 13 5.01 4.30 -3.78
N ASN A 14 4.57 3.05 -3.65
CA ASN A 14 3.32 2.61 -4.24
C ASN A 14 2.10 3.29 -3.62
N LEU A 15 2.05 3.40 -2.28
CA LEU A 15 0.97 4.12 -1.60
C LEU A 15 1.04 5.63 -1.86
N ALA A 16 2.24 6.21 -1.96
CA ALA A 16 2.40 7.62 -2.34
C ALA A 16 1.90 7.88 -3.78
N SER A 17 2.14 6.93 -4.70
CA SER A 17 1.68 7.03 -6.08
C SER A 17 0.16 6.96 -6.16
N GLU A 18 -0.46 6.02 -5.44
CA GLU A 18 -1.93 5.92 -5.33
C GLU A 18 -2.54 7.22 -4.79
N GLU A 19 -2.00 7.75 -3.69
CA GLU A 19 -2.45 9.03 -3.12
C GLU A 19 -2.28 10.19 -4.10
N TYR A 20 -1.14 10.26 -4.79
CA TYR A 20 -0.88 11.33 -5.75
C TYR A 20 -1.85 11.30 -6.93
N ILE A 21 -2.12 10.11 -7.48
CA ILE A 21 -3.11 9.91 -8.55
C ILE A 21 -4.48 10.37 -8.07
N MET A 22 -4.90 9.94 -6.87
CA MET A 22 -6.21 10.27 -6.31
C MET A 22 -6.39 11.78 -6.04
N ASN A 23 -5.32 12.49 -5.66
CA ASN A 23 -5.40 13.90 -5.28
C ASN A 23 -5.06 14.89 -6.40
N SER A 24 -4.33 14.46 -7.44
CA SER A 24 -3.72 15.38 -8.42
C SER A 24 -4.19 15.18 -9.85
N PHE A 25 -4.81 14.04 -10.18
CA PHE A 25 -5.24 13.76 -11.55
C PHE A 25 -6.64 14.32 -11.79
N GLN A 26 -7.01 14.53 -13.06
CA GLN A 26 -8.31 15.10 -13.42
C GLN A 26 -9.44 14.08 -13.21
N ASP A 27 -10.54 14.55 -12.61
CA ASP A 27 -11.70 13.71 -12.23
C ASP A 27 -12.58 13.23 -13.40
N ASP A 28 -12.40 13.79 -14.61
CA ASP A 28 -13.17 13.43 -15.81
C ASP A 28 -12.65 12.17 -16.53
N GLU A 29 -11.47 11.68 -16.14
CA GLU A 29 -10.89 10.43 -16.62
C GLU A 29 -10.93 9.32 -15.56
N LYS A 30 -10.90 8.07 -16.03
CA LYS A 30 -10.78 6.88 -15.16
C LYS A 30 -9.35 6.36 -15.20
N TYR A 31 -8.80 5.98 -14.06
CA TYR A 31 -7.44 5.44 -13.96
C TYR A 31 -7.47 4.03 -13.36
N LEU A 32 -6.56 3.18 -13.83
CA LEU A 32 -6.28 1.87 -13.23
C LEU A 32 -4.76 1.73 -13.06
N MET A 33 -4.34 1.39 -11.86
CA MET A 33 -2.95 1.06 -11.54
C MET A 33 -2.94 -0.31 -10.87
N LEU A 34 -2.29 -1.29 -11.49
CA LEU A 34 -2.01 -2.57 -10.83
C LEU A 34 -0.59 -2.53 -10.27
N TRP A 35 -0.41 -3.00 -9.04
CA TRP A 35 0.88 -2.91 -8.35
C TRP A 35 1.03 -3.98 -7.27
N GLN A 36 2.27 -4.27 -6.90
CA GLN A 36 2.61 -5.29 -5.91
C GLN A 36 3.62 -4.72 -4.92
N ASN A 37 3.56 -5.15 -3.67
CA ASN A 37 4.57 -4.77 -2.67
C ASN A 37 5.48 -5.95 -2.38
N GLN A 38 6.73 -5.65 -2.05
CA GLN A 38 7.56 -6.55 -1.23
C GLN A 38 6.89 -6.82 0.13
N PRO A 39 7.36 -7.80 0.94
CA PRO A 39 6.78 -8.13 2.24
C PRO A 39 6.45 -6.89 3.09
N SER A 40 5.16 -6.66 3.33
CA SER A 40 4.66 -5.45 3.98
C SER A 40 3.41 -5.70 4.79
N ILE A 41 3.22 -4.94 5.88
CA ILE A 41 1.94 -4.81 6.58
C ILE A 41 1.38 -3.42 6.30
N ILE A 42 0.20 -3.38 5.70
CA ILE A 42 -0.52 -2.15 5.40
C ILE A 42 -1.59 -1.92 6.47
N ILE A 43 -1.35 -0.94 7.34
CA ILE A 43 -2.19 -0.58 8.48
C ILE A 43 -3.35 0.30 8.00
N GLY A 44 -4.58 -0.02 8.43
CA GLY A 44 -5.73 0.82 8.17
C GLY A 44 -5.61 2.20 8.85
N LYS A 45 -6.18 3.24 8.23
CA LYS A 45 -6.02 4.65 8.66
C LYS A 45 -6.18 4.88 10.15
N HIS A 46 -7.12 4.20 10.80
CA HIS A 46 -7.51 4.46 12.19
C HIS A 46 -7.01 3.44 13.22
N GLN A 47 -6.17 2.47 12.83
CA GLN A 47 -5.69 1.44 13.76
C GLN A 47 -4.46 1.90 14.57
N ASN A 48 -4.29 1.34 15.77
CA ASN A 48 -3.07 1.49 16.56
C ASN A 48 -2.00 0.51 16.05
N THR A 49 -1.00 1.01 15.31
CA THR A 49 -0.01 0.16 14.63
C THR A 49 0.68 -0.85 15.56
N ILE A 50 1.04 -0.44 16.77
CA ILE A 50 1.79 -1.31 17.69
C ILE A 50 0.95 -2.49 18.21
N GLU A 51 -0.37 -2.35 18.23
CA GLU A 51 -1.31 -3.41 18.67
C GLU A 51 -1.64 -4.40 17.54
N GLU A 52 -1.42 -4.01 16.28
CA GLU A 52 -1.77 -4.81 15.10
C GLU A 52 -0.62 -5.67 14.58
N ILE A 53 0.62 -5.40 15.02
CA ILE A 53 1.81 -6.06 14.49
C ILE A 53 2.59 -6.80 15.58
N ASN A 54 3.18 -7.93 15.19
CA ASN A 54 4.27 -8.51 15.97
C ASN A 54 5.57 -7.76 15.63
N SER A 55 5.92 -6.78 16.45
CA SER A 55 7.05 -5.87 16.20
C SER A 55 8.40 -6.60 16.09
N GLU A 56 8.62 -7.64 16.91
CA GLU A 56 9.85 -8.43 16.88
C GLU A 56 9.97 -9.19 15.56
N PHE A 57 8.90 -9.84 15.11
CA PHE A 57 8.88 -10.58 13.85
C PHE A 57 9.06 -9.66 12.64
N VAL A 58 8.40 -8.50 12.64
CA VAL A 58 8.50 -7.50 11.57
C VAL A 58 9.94 -7.01 11.42
N GLN A 59 10.59 -6.65 12.53
CA GLN A 59 11.98 -6.19 12.52
C GLN A 59 12.94 -7.30 12.07
N ALA A 60 12.79 -8.51 12.60
CA ALA A 60 13.65 -9.64 12.28
C ALA A 60 13.58 -10.06 10.80
N ASN A 61 12.43 -9.86 10.15
CA ASN A 61 12.21 -10.23 8.75
C ASN A 61 12.23 -9.03 7.78
N ASN A 62 12.58 -7.83 8.27
CA ASN A 62 12.60 -6.60 7.48
C ASN A 62 11.29 -6.35 6.70
N ILE A 63 10.15 -6.59 7.34
CA ILE A 63 8.82 -6.38 6.75
C ILE A 63 8.49 -4.89 6.86
N ALA A 64 8.12 -4.26 5.76
CA ALA A 64 7.75 -2.86 5.77
C ALA A 64 6.40 -2.66 6.51
N VAL A 65 6.26 -1.57 7.26
CA VAL A 65 5.00 -1.22 7.91
C VAL A 65 4.59 0.18 7.44
N VAL A 66 3.43 0.26 6.78
CA VAL A 66 2.95 1.51 6.16
C VAL A 66 1.48 1.70 6.48
N ARG A 67 1.05 2.94 6.74
CA ARG A 67 -0.36 3.28 6.98
C ARG A 67 -1.00 3.79 5.69
N ARG A 68 -2.13 3.22 5.29
CA ARG A 68 -2.90 3.66 4.11
C ARG A 68 -3.95 4.71 4.45
N LEU A 69 -4.47 5.38 3.42
CA LEU A 69 -5.51 6.41 3.54
C LEU A 69 -6.92 5.85 3.73
N SER A 70 -7.18 4.61 3.36
CA SER A 70 -8.47 3.96 3.57
C SER A 70 -8.59 3.38 4.98
N GLY A 71 -9.83 3.25 5.46
CA GLY A 71 -10.15 2.55 6.71
C GLY A 71 -9.98 1.03 6.60
N GLY A 72 -10.57 0.30 7.54
CA GLY A 72 -10.47 -1.17 7.61
C GLY A 72 -9.30 -1.67 8.47
N GLY A 73 -9.02 -2.97 8.38
CA GLY A 73 -7.99 -3.65 9.18
C GLY A 73 -6.59 -3.65 8.57
N ALA A 74 -5.66 -4.31 9.27
CA ALA A 74 -4.30 -4.52 8.81
C ALA A 74 -4.26 -5.70 7.83
N VAL A 75 -3.50 -5.56 6.74
CA VAL A 75 -3.36 -6.59 5.72
C VAL A 75 -1.89 -6.83 5.41
N TYR A 76 -1.51 -8.09 5.21
CA TYR A 76 -0.16 -8.46 4.80
C TYR A 76 -0.09 -8.57 3.28
N HIS A 77 0.94 -7.98 2.69
CA HIS A 77 1.25 -8.04 1.27
C HIS A 77 2.59 -8.75 1.07
N ASP A 78 2.70 -9.46 -0.06
CA ASP A 78 3.94 -9.92 -0.66
C ASP A 78 3.82 -9.87 -2.19
N LEU A 79 4.82 -10.40 -2.92
CA LEU A 79 4.82 -10.45 -4.38
C LEU A 79 3.81 -11.44 -4.98
N GLY A 80 3.11 -12.22 -4.15
CA GLY A 80 1.96 -13.03 -4.55
C GLY A 80 0.64 -12.25 -4.49
N ASN A 81 0.61 -11.09 -3.82
CA ASN A 81 -0.55 -10.22 -3.72
C ASN A 81 -0.54 -9.14 -4.82
N LEU A 82 -1.64 -9.01 -5.56
CA LEU A 82 -1.83 -7.98 -6.59
C LEU A 82 -2.87 -6.96 -6.11
N ASN A 83 -2.49 -5.69 -6.09
CA ASN A 83 -3.32 -4.57 -5.64
C ASN A 83 -3.86 -3.79 -6.85
N PHE A 84 -5.02 -3.14 -6.68
CA PHE A 84 -5.73 -2.40 -7.71
C PHE A 84 -6.56 -1.26 -7.12
#